data_AF-A0A654DFR9-F1
#
_entry.id   AF-A0A654DFR9-F1
#
_cell.length_a   1.000
_cell.length_b   1.000
_cell.length_c   1.000
_cell.angle_alpha   90.00
_cell.angle_beta   90.00
_cell.angle_gamma   90.00
#
_symmetry.space_group_name_H-M   'P 1'
#
loop_
_entity.id
_entity.type
_entity.pdbx_description
1 polymer ?
#
loop_
_entity_poly.entity_id
_entity_poly.type
_entity_poly.pdbx_seq_one_letter_code
_entity_poly.pdbx_strand_id
1 'polypeptide(L)'
;MPVRNYTYYDYTISLCPTCLSRVGAKIIIEDEQVFMTKNCPNHGFFKTLIATDVDYYKNIRNYNKASETPLKFDNEVHYGCPYDCGLCVDHEQHSCLSIVEVTDRCNLTCPTCYAMSSPHYGRHRSLEEIEQMFDKIVESEGEPDVVQISGGEPTIHPDFFKILDIAKTKPIKHLMLNTNGIRIANDPGFAEQLATYAPEFEIYLQFDSFRPSVLEKFRGKDLTDVRKKAIDKLNALNLSTTLVVVLEKGTNDDEIGKILEYALQQRCVRGVTFQPVEIAGRNATDAQQHKMTLTEVRQEILNQYSLLDPHDIIPVPCNPDALAMGYILKIGDERIPLTRHIDPAILLNNQSRNTIVYEQDKGVQMQLLDIFSTGISVDKVKPKVNQLLCCLPEVCAPDLDYDNLFRIIIMNFMDAYDFDVRAVKKSCVHIVNKDLKLIPFETMNLFYRDDKIKRLEELKLSDAIRF
;
A
#
# COMPACT_ATOMS: atom_id res chain seq x y z
N MET A 1 -4.48 9.85 45.62
CA MET A 1 -5.28 10.39 44.50
C MET A 1 -5.80 9.22 43.68
N PRO A 2 -7.01 9.25 43.10
CA PRO A 2 -7.44 8.19 42.19
C PRO A 2 -6.53 8.13 40.96
N VAL A 3 -6.18 6.93 40.51
CA VAL A 3 -5.32 6.68 39.34
C VAL A 3 -6.21 6.15 38.20
N ARG A 4 -5.97 6.58 36.96
CA ARG A 4 -6.61 6.00 35.77
C ARG A 4 -6.05 4.59 35.53
N ASN A 5 -6.86 3.73 34.94
CA ASN A 5 -6.44 2.38 34.53
C ASN A 5 -5.61 2.36 33.22
N TYR A 6 -5.27 3.54 32.67
CA TYR A 6 -4.49 3.69 31.44
C TYR A 6 -3.43 4.79 31.59
N THR A 7 -2.40 4.72 30.75
CA THR A 7 -1.42 5.79 30.55
C THR A 7 -1.85 6.67 29.39
N TYR A 8 -1.90 7.99 29.59
CA TYR A 8 -2.03 8.93 28.47
C TYR A 8 -0.70 9.03 27.73
N TYR A 9 -0.70 8.72 26.43
CA TYR A 9 0.50 8.69 25.61
C TYR A 9 0.60 9.92 24.70
N ASP A 10 -0.49 10.28 24.02
CA ASP A 10 -0.45 11.33 22.99
C ASP A 10 -1.83 11.93 22.68
N TYR A 11 -1.86 12.95 21.84
CA TYR A 11 -3.08 13.59 21.32
C TYR A 11 -2.98 13.93 19.84
N THR A 12 -4.09 13.76 19.13
CA THR A 12 -4.20 14.04 17.70
C THR A 12 -5.60 14.57 17.35
N ILE A 13 -5.78 15.00 16.11
CA ILE A 13 -7.09 15.22 15.51
C ILE A 13 -7.50 13.93 14.79
N SER A 14 -8.73 13.49 15.08
CA SER A 14 -9.39 12.34 14.45
C SER A 14 -10.75 12.76 13.90
N LEU A 15 -11.54 11.79 13.45
CA LEU A 15 -12.88 11.98 12.92
C LEU A 15 -13.91 11.26 13.79
N CYS A 16 -15.12 11.82 13.87
CA CYS A 16 -16.27 11.07 14.37
C CYS A 16 -16.64 9.97 13.36
N PRO A 17 -16.75 8.69 13.75
CA PRO A 17 -17.09 7.60 12.83
C PRO A 17 -18.47 7.73 12.18
N THR A 18 -19.38 8.47 12.82
CA THR A 18 -20.76 8.65 12.33
C THR A 18 -20.91 9.87 11.44
N CYS A 19 -20.47 11.04 11.89
CA CYS A 19 -20.68 12.28 11.14
C CYS A 19 -19.44 12.81 10.42
N LEU A 20 -18.29 12.17 10.58
CA LEU A 20 -17.01 12.55 9.97
C LEU A 20 -16.51 13.95 10.35
N SER A 21 -17.10 14.59 11.36
CA SER A 21 -16.59 15.85 11.90
C SER A 21 -15.27 15.63 12.64
N ARG A 22 -14.34 16.57 12.52
CA ARG A 22 -13.10 16.59 13.30
C ARG A 22 -13.39 16.58 14.80
N VAL A 23 -12.64 15.76 15.52
CA VAL A 23 -12.71 15.62 16.98
C VAL A 23 -11.30 15.44 17.53
N GLY A 24 -11.08 15.95 18.74
CA GLY A 24 -9.88 15.62 19.51
C GLY A 24 -9.84 14.14 19.88
N ALA A 25 -8.68 13.52 19.75
CA ALA A 25 -8.47 12.12 20.11
C ALA A 25 -7.24 11.97 21.01
N LYS A 26 -7.38 11.16 22.06
CA LYS A 26 -6.26 10.77 22.93
C LYS A 26 -5.77 9.39 22.53
N ILE A 27 -4.46 9.24 22.45
CA ILE A 27 -3.82 7.94 22.39
C ILE A 27 -3.50 7.51 23.82
N ILE A 28 -4.00 6.33 24.20
CA ILE A 28 -3.80 5.77 25.53
C ILE A 28 -3.19 4.38 25.42
N ILE A 29 -2.40 4.01 26.43
CA ILE A 29 -1.91 2.65 26.62
C ILE A 29 -2.67 2.05 27.80
N GLU A 30 -3.43 0.99 27.55
CA GLU A 30 -4.24 0.28 28.52
C GLU A 30 -4.10 -1.22 28.27
N ASP A 31 -3.88 -2.02 29.32
CA ASP A 31 -3.75 -3.48 29.22
C ASP A 31 -2.76 -3.95 28.13
N GLU A 32 -1.58 -3.32 28.08
CA GLU A 32 -0.52 -3.58 27.09
C GLU A 32 -0.93 -3.41 25.63
N GLN A 33 -2.00 -2.65 25.38
CA GLN A 33 -2.49 -2.30 24.05
C GLN A 33 -2.61 -0.79 23.88
N VAL A 34 -2.61 -0.33 22.62
CA VAL A 34 -2.74 1.08 22.28
C VAL A 34 -4.14 1.33 21.73
N PHE A 35 -4.84 2.28 22.34
CA PHE A 35 -6.18 2.68 21.94
C PHE A 35 -6.23 4.16 21.55
N MET A 36 -7.01 4.46 20.53
CA MET A 36 -7.49 5.81 20.24
C MET A 36 -8.85 6.01 20.90
N THR A 37 -8.97 7.06 21.71
CA THR A 37 -10.24 7.46 22.34
C THR A 37 -10.66 8.84 21.88
N LYS A 38 -11.94 9.00 21.56
CA LYS A 38 -12.50 10.26 21.06
C LYS A 38 -13.91 10.47 21.59
N ASN A 39 -14.31 11.73 21.73
CA ASN A 39 -15.65 12.09 22.17
C ASN A 39 -16.25 13.11 21.19
N CYS A 40 -17.25 12.69 20.43
CA CYS A 40 -18.01 13.56 19.55
C CYS A 40 -19.16 14.21 20.34
N PRO A 41 -19.35 15.55 20.27
CA PRO A 41 -20.48 16.21 20.93
C PRO A 41 -21.86 15.66 20.56
N ASN A 42 -21.99 15.09 19.36
CA ASN A 42 -23.27 14.59 18.83
C ASN A 42 -23.43 13.07 18.96
N HIS A 43 -22.34 12.31 18.99
CA HIS A 43 -22.37 10.84 18.92
C HIS A 43 -21.67 10.14 20.09
N GLY A 44 -21.15 10.91 21.06
CA GLY A 44 -20.56 10.38 22.28
C GLY A 44 -19.16 9.79 22.10
N PHE A 45 -18.86 8.85 22.99
CA PHE A 45 -17.52 8.28 23.16
C PHE A 45 -17.27 7.10 22.22
N PHE A 46 -16.09 7.09 21.61
CA PHE A 46 -15.57 5.95 20.84
C PHE A 46 -14.19 5.57 21.37
N LYS A 47 -13.90 4.28 21.35
CA LYS A 47 -12.61 3.69 21.65
C LYS A 47 -12.27 2.64 20.60
N THR A 48 -11.12 2.79 19.96
CA THR A 48 -10.67 1.93 18.86
C THR A 48 -9.29 1.39 19.21
N LEU A 49 -9.08 0.07 19.06
CA LEU A 49 -7.76 -0.54 19.15
C LEU A 49 -6.95 -0.11 17.92
N ILE A 50 -5.75 0.44 18.11
CA ILE A 50 -4.88 0.89 17.02
C ILE A 50 -3.52 0.17 16.98
N ALA A 51 -3.09 -0.44 18.09
CA ALA A 51 -1.96 -1.37 18.08
C ALA A 51 -2.02 -2.37 19.25
N THR A 52 -1.52 -3.57 19.03
CA THR A 52 -1.32 -4.63 20.03
C THR A 52 0.13 -4.78 20.49
N ASP A 53 1.08 -4.14 19.82
CA ASP A 53 2.50 -4.10 20.19
C ASP A 53 2.88 -2.65 20.59
N VAL A 54 2.92 -2.40 21.89
CA VAL A 54 3.20 -1.06 22.46
C VAL A 54 4.62 -0.60 22.16
N ASP A 55 5.59 -1.51 22.18
CA ASP A 55 6.99 -1.15 21.98
C ASP A 55 7.25 -0.82 20.51
N TYR A 56 6.70 -1.62 19.59
CA TYR A 56 6.70 -1.28 18.17
C TYR A 56 6.01 0.06 17.93
N TYR A 57 4.80 0.28 18.48
CA TYR A 57 4.04 1.52 18.32
C TYR A 57 4.81 2.75 18.81
N LYS A 58 5.55 2.65 19.91
CA LYS A 58 6.42 3.74 20.38
C LYS A 58 7.58 3.96 19.43
N ASN A 59 8.19 2.88 18.95
CA ASN A 59 9.40 2.92 18.15
C ASN A 59 9.17 3.49 16.74
N ILE A 60 7.95 3.40 16.17
CA ILE A 60 7.65 3.94 14.83
C ILE A 60 8.04 5.43 14.69
N ARG A 61 8.00 6.21 15.78
CA ARG A 61 8.38 7.62 15.78
C ARG A 61 9.86 7.85 15.49
N ASN A 62 10.72 6.87 15.79
CA ASN A 62 12.13 6.89 15.46
C ASN A 62 12.39 6.60 13.97
N TYR A 63 11.37 6.15 13.24
CA TYR A 63 11.44 5.93 11.79
C TYR A 63 10.92 7.10 10.97
N ASN A 64 10.49 8.19 11.61
CA ASN A 64 10.08 9.39 10.87
C ASN A 64 11.30 10.05 10.21
N LYS A 65 11.29 10.06 8.89
CA LYS A 65 12.26 10.78 8.07
C LYS A 65 11.75 12.17 7.69
N ALA A 66 12.67 13.04 7.28
CA ALA A 66 12.32 14.34 6.70
C ALA A 66 11.26 14.19 5.60
N SER A 67 10.29 15.09 5.60
CA SER A 67 9.24 15.16 4.59
C SER A 67 9.83 15.42 3.22
N GLU A 68 9.32 14.72 2.22
CA GLU A 68 9.57 15.03 0.83
C GLU A 68 8.28 15.57 0.24
N THR A 69 8.36 16.64 -0.54
CA THR A 69 7.19 17.33 -1.08
C THR A 69 7.07 17.09 -2.58
N PRO A 70 5.86 17.14 -3.15
CA PRO A 70 5.73 17.21 -4.60
C PRO A 70 6.43 18.46 -5.14
N LEU A 71 6.79 18.44 -6.42
CA LEU A 71 7.28 19.61 -7.15
C LEU A 71 6.21 20.71 -7.27
N LYS A 72 4.95 20.30 -7.29
CA LYS A 72 3.79 21.19 -7.33
C LYS A 72 2.67 20.66 -6.44
N PHE A 73 2.25 21.49 -5.49
CA PHE A 73 1.07 21.24 -4.65
C PHE A 73 -0.23 21.50 -5.44
N ASP A 74 -1.29 20.80 -5.06
CA ASP A 74 -2.61 20.95 -5.70
C ASP A 74 -3.44 22.07 -5.10
N ASN A 75 -3.33 22.29 -3.78
CA ASN A 75 -4.17 23.25 -3.06
C ASN A 75 -3.42 23.97 -1.94
N GLU A 76 -3.86 25.21 -1.70
CA GLU A 76 -3.66 25.90 -0.41
C GLU A 76 -4.56 25.30 0.67
N VAL A 77 -4.32 25.66 1.93
CA VAL A 77 -5.07 25.14 3.09
C VAL A 77 -6.03 26.22 3.60
N HIS A 78 -7.32 25.88 3.63
CA HIS A 78 -8.40 26.80 4.03
C HIS A 78 -9.18 26.26 5.24
N TYR A 79 -9.67 25.03 5.15
CA TYR A 79 -10.40 24.34 6.21
C TYR A 79 -9.50 23.41 7.04
N GLY A 80 -8.31 23.05 6.55
CA GLY A 80 -7.35 22.17 7.19
C GLY A 80 -7.58 20.68 6.88
N CYS A 81 -6.60 19.84 7.20
CA CYS A 81 -6.69 18.40 7.00
C CYS A 81 -7.88 17.79 7.79
N PRO A 82 -8.68 16.86 7.20
CA PRO A 82 -8.60 16.32 5.84
C PRO A 82 -9.57 16.95 4.83
N TYR A 83 -10.01 18.19 5.03
CA TYR A 83 -11.06 18.79 4.19
C TYR A 83 -10.53 19.53 2.96
N ASP A 84 -9.21 19.78 2.87
CA ASP A 84 -8.52 20.38 1.71
C ASP A 84 -7.59 19.40 0.97
N CYS A 85 -7.82 18.09 1.06
CA CYS A 85 -6.97 17.10 0.39
C CYS A 85 -6.95 17.25 -1.14
N GLY A 86 -5.90 16.67 -1.72
CA GLY A 86 -5.31 17.04 -3.00
C GLY A 86 -3.96 17.66 -2.67
N LEU A 87 -2.89 16.85 -2.63
CA LEU A 87 -1.53 17.13 -2.15
C LEU A 87 -1.32 18.61 -1.78
N CYS A 88 -1.82 19.00 -0.60
CA CYS A 88 -1.90 20.40 -0.22
C CYS A 88 -0.61 20.83 0.47
N VAL A 89 -0.43 22.13 0.68
CA VAL A 89 0.79 22.69 1.30
C VAL A 89 1.04 22.23 2.75
N ASP A 90 0.04 21.63 3.41
CA ASP A 90 0.14 21.05 4.76
C ASP A 90 0.30 19.51 4.76
N HIS A 91 0.41 18.91 3.57
CA HIS A 91 0.69 17.49 3.39
C HIS A 91 2.22 17.26 3.35
N GLU A 92 2.69 16.31 4.14
CA GLU A 92 4.10 16.14 4.55
C GLU A 92 4.80 14.99 3.80
N GLN A 93 4.26 14.59 2.64
CA GLN A 93 4.81 13.51 1.83
C GLN A 93 4.42 13.61 0.33
N HIS A 94 5.34 13.28 -0.57
CA HIS A 94 5.05 13.16 -2.00
C HIS A 94 4.36 11.82 -2.32
N SER A 95 4.00 11.60 -3.59
CA SER A 95 3.41 10.32 -4.00
C SER A 95 4.49 9.27 -4.23
N CYS A 96 4.65 8.32 -3.31
CA CYS A 96 5.44 7.11 -3.56
C CYS A 96 4.69 6.16 -4.50
N LEU A 97 3.35 6.17 -4.45
CA LEU A 97 2.47 5.40 -5.32
C LEU A 97 1.29 6.25 -5.78
N SER A 98 1.21 6.52 -7.07
CA SER A 98 0.07 7.21 -7.68
C SER A 98 -0.85 6.19 -8.36
N ILE A 99 -2.15 6.25 -8.06
CA ILE A 99 -3.17 5.35 -8.58
C ILE A 99 -4.02 6.08 -9.61
N VAL A 100 -4.10 5.53 -10.82
CA VAL A 100 -5.00 6.00 -11.88
C VAL A 100 -6.13 4.99 -12.04
N GLU A 101 -7.31 5.37 -11.57
CA GLU A 101 -8.52 4.56 -11.74
C GLU A 101 -9.08 4.73 -13.15
N VAL A 102 -8.72 3.86 -14.11
CA VAL A 102 -9.12 4.04 -15.53
C VAL A 102 -10.60 3.75 -15.79
N THR A 103 -11.27 3.09 -14.85
CA THR A 103 -12.68 2.77 -14.93
C THR A 103 -13.31 2.56 -13.56
N ASP A 104 -14.58 2.91 -13.41
CA ASP A 104 -15.36 2.59 -12.22
C ASP A 104 -15.95 1.16 -12.28
N ARG A 105 -15.92 0.53 -13.46
CA ARG A 105 -16.54 -0.78 -13.71
C ARG A 105 -15.62 -1.93 -13.35
N CYS A 106 -16.22 -3.01 -12.90
CA CYS A 106 -15.54 -4.27 -12.61
C CYS A 106 -16.37 -5.44 -13.16
N ASN A 107 -15.72 -6.54 -13.57
CA ASN A 107 -16.41 -7.81 -13.89
C ASN A 107 -16.82 -8.62 -12.63
N LEU A 108 -16.59 -8.07 -11.44
CA LEU A 108 -17.03 -8.60 -10.14
C LEU A 108 -17.88 -7.56 -9.39
N THR A 109 -18.54 -7.98 -8.31
CA THR A 109 -19.27 -7.10 -7.38
C THR A 109 -18.92 -7.51 -5.95
N CYS A 110 -17.64 -7.38 -5.62
CA CYS A 110 -17.05 -7.82 -4.36
C CYS A 110 -17.75 -7.17 -3.15
N PRO A 111 -18.20 -7.93 -2.14
CA PRO A 111 -18.75 -7.37 -0.90
C PRO A 111 -17.80 -6.41 -0.17
N THR A 112 -16.49 -6.61 -0.25
CA THR A 112 -15.47 -5.78 0.43
C THR A 112 -14.99 -4.57 -0.38
N CYS A 113 -15.63 -4.24 -1.51
CA CYS A 113 -15.12 -3.17 -2.40
C CYS A 113 -15.28 -1.77 -1.79
N TYR A 114 -14.17 -1.08 -1.57
CA TYR A 114 -14.13 0.32 -1.12
C TYR A 114 -14.66 1.31 -2.17
N ALA A 115 -14.52 1.00 -3.46
CA ALA A 115 -14.85 1.91 -4.57
C ALA A 115 -16.27 1.72 -5.14
N MET A 116 -17.09 0.84 -4.56
CA MET A 116 -18.44 0.50 -5.05
C MET A 116 -18.50 -0.08 -6.48
N SER A 117 -17.36 -0.43 -7.09
CA SER A 117 -17.29 -0.94 -8.46
C SER A 117 -18.14 -2.19 -8.70
N SER A 118 -18.75 -2.26 -9.88
CA SER A 118 -19.57 -3.38 -10.36
C SER A 118 -19.65 -3.35 -11.90
N PRO A 119 -20.25 -4.36 -12.55
CA PRO A 119 -20.42 -4.34 -14.01
C PRO A 119 -21.27 -3.16 -14.52
N HIS A 120 -22.11 -2.60 -13.64
CA HIS A 120 -23.10 -1.57 -13.98
C HIS A 120 -22.84 -0.23 -13.29
N TYR A 121 -21.77 -0.10 -12.50
CA TYR A 121 -21.45 1.13 -11.79
C TYR A 121 -20.52 2.04 -12.62
N GLY A 122 -20.84 3.32 -12.69
CA GLY A 122 -20.02 4.35 -13.34
C GLY A 122 -19.67 4.05 -14.80
N ARG A 123 -18.47 4.47 -15.22
CA ARG A 123 -18.04 4.41 -16.63
C ARG A 123 -16.57 4.03 -16.82
N HIS A 124 -16.21 3.84 -18.08
CA HIS A 124 -14.82 3.89 -18.52
C HIS A 124 -14.42 5.37 -18.71
N ARG A 125 -13.20 5.74 -18.30
CA ARG A 125 -12.66 7.08 -18.56
C ARG A 125 -12.20 7.15 -20.03
N SER A 126 -12.23 8.33 -20.64
CA SER A 126 -11.68 8.47 -21.99
C SER A 126 -10.15 8.41 -21.94
N LEU A 127 -9.51 8.11 -23.08
CA LEU A 127 -8.05 8.17 -23.17
C LEU A 127 -7.51 9.58 -22.87
N GLU A 128 -8.26 10.62 -23.23
CA GLU A 128 -7.91 12.02 -22.92
C GLU A 128 -7.92 12.29 -21.41
N GLU A 129 -8.95 11.84 -20.69
CA GLU A 129 -9.01 11.99 -19.23
C GLU A 129 -7.87 11.24 -18.55
N ILE A 130 -7.56 10.03 -19.03
CA ILE A 130 -6.49 9.20 -18.48
C ILE A 130 -5.12 9.82 -18.76
N GLU A 131 -4.91 10.38 -19.96
CA GLU A 131 -3.68 11.09 -20.29
C GLU A 131 -3.49 12.32 -19.40
N GLN A 132 -4.54 13.11 -19.17
CA GLN A 132 -4.52 14.24 -18.23
C GLN A 132 -4.19 13.79 -16.81
N MET A 133 -4.67 12.62 -16.37
CA MET A 133 -4.31 12.05 -15.07
C MET A 133 -2.83 11.68 -14.98
N PHE A 134 -2.24 11.11 -16.04
CA PHE A 134 -0.80 10.86 -16.07
C PHE A 134 0.02 12.15 -16.10
N ASP A 135 -0.39 13.13 -16.92
CA ASP A 135 0.27 14.43 -16.99
C ASP A 135 0.23 15.13 -15.63
N LYS A 136 -0.87 14.97 -14.88
CA LYS A 136 -0.99 15.51 -13.53
C LYS A 136 0.01 14.87 -12.55
N ILE A 137 0.21 13.56 -12.64
CA ILE A 137 1.22 12.87 -11.81
C ILE A 137 2.62 13.36 -12.18
N VAL A 138 2.93 13.49 -13.48
CA VAL A 138 4.23 14.00 -13.96
C VAL A 138 4.45 15.45 -13.52
N GLU A 139 3.42 16.30 -13.55
CA GLU A 139 3.50 17.67 -13.03
C GLU A 139 3.87 17.70 -11.53
N SER A 140 3.29 16.77 -10.75
CA SER A 140 3.49 16.72 -9.30
C SER A 140 4.85 16.11 -8.92
N GLU A 141 5.29 15.06 -9.62
CA GLU A 141 6.44 14.23 -9.20
C GLU A 141 7.67 14.38 -10.12
N GLY A 142 7.52 14.92 -11.32
CA GLY A 142 8.55 14.97 -12.36
C GLY A 142 8.81 13.59 -12.98
N GLU A 143 9.45 12.71 -12.22
CA GLU A 143 9.70 11.31 -12.56
C GLU A 143 9.03 10.40 -11.51
N PRO A 144 7.75 10.03 -11.71
CA PRO A 144 6.99 9.25 -10.74
C PRO A 144 7.63 7.87 -10.52
N ASP A 145 7.77 7.47 -9.25
CA ASP A 145 8.42 6.20 -8.92
C ASP A 145 7.55 5.00 -9.31
N VAL A 146 6.27 5.01 -8.90
CA VAL A 146 5.29 3.98 -9.28
C VAL A 146 3.97 4.61 -9.66
N VAL A 147 3.44 4.22 -10.82
CA VAL A 147 2.05 4.49 -11.20
C VAL A 147 1.28 3.17 -11.33
N GLN A 148 0.24 3.03 -10.52
CA GLN A 148 -0.64 1.88 -10.55
C GLN A 148 -1.88 2.17 -11.40
N ILE A 149 -2.07 1.35 -12.43
CA ILE A 149 -3.28 1.29 -13.24
C ILE A 149 -4.31 0.45 -12.49
N SER A 150 -5.43 1.08 -12.09
CA SER A 150 -6.43 0.51 -11.21
C SER A 150 -7.86 0.94 -11.63
N GLY A 151 -8.82 0.88 -10.71
CA GLY A 151 -10.22 1.23 -10.91
C GLY A 151 -11.14 0.19 -10.26
N GLY A 152 -12.16 -0.24 -10.99
CA GLY A 152 -12.84 -1.49 -10.69
C GLY A 152 -11.99 -2.69 -11.13
N GLU A 153 -11.98 -2.98 -12.43
CA GLU A 153 -11.01 -3.89 -13.05
C GLU A 153 -10.43 -3.19 -14.29
N PRO A 154 -9.18 -2.70 -14.26
CA PRO A 154 -8.64 -1.92 -15.38
C PRO A 154 -8.60 -2.73 -16.68
N THR A 155 -8.38 -4.04 -16.60
CA THR A 155 -8.26 -4.88 -17.80
C THR A 155 -9.55 -5.02 -18.58
N ILE A 156 -10.73 -4.65 -18.05
CA ILE A 156 -11.98 -4.63 -18.83
C ILE A 156 -12.20 -3.33 -19.61
N HIS A 157 -11.30 -2.35 -19.48
CA HIS A 157 -11.37 -1.14 -20.28
C HIS A 157 -11.19 -1.47 -21.77
N PRO A 158 -12.05 -0.97 -22.69
CA PRO A 158 -11.98 -1.33 -24.12
C PRO A 158 -10.63 -0.96 -24.76
N ASP A 159 -10.02 0.13 -24.31
CA ASP A 159 -8.70 0.61 -24.76
C ASP A 159 -7.55 0.30 -23.78
N PHE A 160 -7.66 -0.76 -22.97
CA PHE A 160 -6.70 -1.08 -21.91
C PHE A 160 -5.22 -1.03 -22.34
N PHE A 161 -4.84 -1.65 -23.45
CA PHE A 161 -3.44 -1.63 -23.91
C PHE A 161 -2.99 -0.25 -24.41
N LYS A 162 -3.89 0.53 -25.03
CA LYS A 162 -3.57 1.92 -25.42
C LYS A 162 -3.28 2.78 -24.20
N ILE A 163 -3.95 2.52 -23.06
CA ILE A 163 -3.66 3.22 -21.80
C ILE A 163 -2.24 2.90 -21.32
N LEU A 164 -1.82 1.63 -21.39
CA LEU A 164 -0.44 1.25 -21.06
C LEU A 164 0.57 1.90 -22.02
N ASP A 165 0.25 1.97 -23.31
CA ASP A 165 1.10 2.64 -24.30
C ASP A 165 1.25 4.13 -23.99
N ILE A 166 0.16 4.83 -23.66
CA ILE A 166 0.20 6.23 -23.21
C ILE A 166 1.08 6.35 -21.96
N ALA A 167 0.89 5.49 -20.96
CA ALA A 167 1.69 5.53 -19.73
C ALA A 167 3.19 5.38 -20.00
N LYS A 168 3.60 4.51 -20.94
CA LYS A 168 5.02 4.35 -21.34
C LYS A 168 5.61 5.55 -22.08
N THR A 169 4.79 6.48 -22.58
CA THR A 169 5.30 7.75 -23.14
C THR A 169 5.70 8.77 -22.08
N LYS A 170 5.29 8.55 -20.82
CA LYS A 170 5.53 9.44 -19.69
C LYS A 170 6.80 8.98 -18.93
N PRO A 171 7.48 9.86 -18.16
CA PRO A 171 8.68 9.53 -17.40
C PRO A 171 8.40 8.72 -16.12
N ILE A 172 7.52 7.72 -16.21
CA ILE A 172 7.15 6.83 -15.09
C ILE A 172 8.20 5.73 -14.98
N LYS A 173 8.82 5.58 -13.81
CA LYS A 173 9.89 4.59 -13.59
C LYS A 173 9.36 3.17 -13.56
N HIS A 174 8.20 2.95 -12.93
CA HIS A 174 7.61 1.62 -12.79
C HIS A 174 6.09 1.67 -12.93
N LEU A 175 5.56 0.82 -13.82
CA LEU A 175 4.11 0.65 -14.00
C LEU A 175 3.61 -0.58 -13.24
N MET A 176 2.49 -0.44 -12.56
CA MET A 176 1.89 -1.52 -11.80
C MET A 176 0.44 -1.75 -12.22
N LEU A 177 0.05 -2.98 -12.52
CA LEU A 177 -1.33 -3.33 -12.88
C LEU A 177 -2.05 -3.96 -11.69
N ASN A 178 -3.03 -3.27 -11.12
CA ASN A 178 -3.91 -3.85 -10.10
C ASN A 178 -5.04 -4.64 -10.78
N THR A 179 -5.10 -5.95 -10.56
CA THR A 179 -6.06 -6.82 -11.27
C THR A 179 -6.53 -7.99 -10.43
N ASN A 180 -7.77 -8.41 -10.68
CA ASN A 180 -8.34 -9.66 -10.17
C ASN A 180 -7.86 -10.91 -10.92
N GLY A 181 -7.10 -10.76 -12.01
CA GLY A 181 -6.46 -11.86 -12.74
C GLY A 181 -7.38 -12.67 -13.65
N ILE A 182 -8.67 -12.35 -13.77
CA ILE A 182 -9.63 -13.11 -14.59
C ILE A 182 -9.21 -13.15 -16.06
N ARG A 183 -8.78 -12.01 -16.64
CA ARG A 183 -8.33 -11.96 -18.03
C ARG A 183 -6.98 -12.67 -18.22
N ILE A 184 -6.06 -12.52 -17.26
CA ILE A 184 -4.79 -13.27 -17.26
C ILE A 184 -5.08 -14.76 -17.32
N ALA A 185 -5.97 -15.28 -16.48
CA ALA A 185 -6.32 -16.69 -16.44
C ALA A 185 -6.98 -17.21 -17.74
N ASN A 186 -7.91 -16.45 -18.31
CA ASN A 186 -8.84 -16.97 -19.31
C ASN A 186 -8.59 -16.51 -20.75
N ASP A 187 -7.99 -15.33 -20.96
CA ASP A 187 -7.80 -14.79 -22.29
C ASP A 187 -6.47 -15.32 -22.88
N PRO A 188 -6.46 -15.98 -24.04
CA PRO A 188 -5.23 -16.39 -24.71
C PRO A 188 -4.42 -15.18 -25.18
N GLY A 189 -3.09 -15.21 -24.98
CA GLY A 189 -2.18 -14.15 -25.43
C GLY A 189 -2.16 -12.89 -24.55
N PHE A 190 -3.10 -12.75 -23.60
CA PHE A 190 -3.21 -11.55 -22.77
C PHE A 190 -2.01 -11.38 -21.83
N ALA A 191 -1.57 -12.46 -21.18
CA ALA A 191 -0.43 -12.44 -20.28
C ALA A 191 0.88 -12.19 -21.05
N GLU A 192 1.00 -12.77 -22.24
CA GLU A 192 2.13 -12.59 -23.16
C GLU A 192 2.22 -11.13 -23.63
N GLN A 193 1.08 -10.49 -23.93
CA GLN A 193 1.04 -9.08 -24.28
C GLN A 193 1.39 -8.18 -23.08
N LEU A 194 0.96 -8.52 -21.86
CA LEU A 194 1.41 -7.81 -20.66
C LEU A 194 2.93 -7.91 -20.45
N ALA A 195 3.51 -9.08 -20.74
CA ALA A 195 4.94 -9.31 -20.58
C ALA A 195 5.80 -8.43 -21.50
N THR A 196 5.26 -7.85 -22.59
CA THR A 196 6.02 -6.94 -23.47
C THR A 196 6.32 -5.58 -22.82
N TYR A 197 5.71 -5.26 -21.68
CA TYR A 197 5.95 -4.02 -20.93
C TYR A 197 7.06 -4.16 -19.85
N ALA A 198 7.56 -5.38 -19.61
CA ALA A 198 8.67 -5.65 -18.71
C ALA A 198 10.00 -5.04 -19.22
N PRO A 199 11.00 -4.74 -18.35
CA PRO A 199 11.07 -5.05 -16.92
C PRO A 199 10.40 -4.02 -15.98
N GLU A 200 10.07 -2.82 -16.49
CA GLU A 200 9.48 -1.70 -15.72
C GLU A 200 7.96 -1.86 -15.53
N PHE A 201 7.51 -3.10 -15.37
CA PHE A 201 6.10 -3.46 -15.27
C PHE A 201 5.89 -4.62 -14.28
N GLU A 202 4.90 -4.47 -13.42
CA GLU A 202 4.55 -5.45 -12.39
C GLU A 202 3.04 -5.70 -12.30
N ILE A 203 2.66 -6.94 -12.02
CA ILE A 203 1.30 -7.32 -11.69
C ILE A 203 1.07 -7.22 -10.17
N TYR A 204 0.07 -6.45 -9.76
CA TYR A 204 -0.44 -6.40 -8.40
C TYR A 204 -1.70 -7.27 -8.35
N LEU A 205 -1.49 -8.57 -8.06
CA LEU A 205 -2.48 -9.63 -8.24
C LEU A 205 -3.25 -9.92 -6.95
N GLN A 206 -4.57 -9.80 -7.03
CA GLN A 206 -5.51 -10.15 -5.98
C GLN A 206 -5.39 -11.64 -5.55
N PHE A 207 -5.02 -11.91 -4.29
CA PHE A 207 -4.89 -13.26 -3.71
C PHE A 207 -5.24 -13.29 -2.20
N ASP A 208 -6.51 -13.46 -1.81
CA ASP A 208 -6.89 -13.33 -0.38
C ASP A 208 -6.71 -14.60 0.45
N SER A 209 -6.91 -15.78 -0.14
CA SER A 209 -7.12 -17.02 0.62
C SER A 209 -7.09 -18.23 -0.31
N PHE A 210 -6.83 -19.40 0.26
CA PHE A 210 -6.95 -20.69 -0.43
C PHE A 210 -8.34 -21.31 -0.29
N ARG A 211 -9.22 -20.75 0.55
CA ARG A 211 -10.55 -21.30 0.85
C ARG A 211 -11.61 -20.66 -0.05
N PRO A 212 -12.35 -21.44 -0.86
CA PRO A 212 -13.43 -20.93 -1.70
C PRO A 212 -14.44 -20.06 -0.95
N SER A 213 -14.83 -20.46 0.28
CA SER A 213 -15.80 -19.73 1.11
C SER A 213 -15.34 -18.31 1.47
N VAL A 214 -14.04 -18.10 1.70
CA VAL A 214 -13.47 -16.77 1.94
C VAL A 214 -13.50 -15.95 0.65
N LEU A 215 -13.28 -16.59 -0.51
CA LEU A 215 -13.28 -15.90 -1.80
C LEU A 215 -14.69 -15.45 -2.17
N GLU A 216 -15.69 -16.29 -1.91
CA GLU A 216 -17.10 -15.92 -2.02
C GLU A 216 -17.44 -14.76 -1.09
N LYS A 217 -16.98 -14.79 0.16
CA LYS A 217 -17.18 -13.69 1.12
C LYS A 217 -16.57 -12.38 0.64
N PHE A 218 -15.31 -12.38 0.19
CA PHE A 218 -14.62 -11.13 -0.17
C PHE A 218 -14.89 -10.67 -1.59
N ARG A 219 -14.98 -11.59 -2.55
CA ARG A 219 -15.04 -11.30 -4.00
C ARG A 219 -16.41 -11.58 -4.60
N GLY A 220 -17.32 -12.19 -3.85
CA GLY A 220 -18.65 -12.57 -4.30
C GLY A 220 -18.67 -13.81 -5.20
N LYS A 221 -17.51 -14.45 -5.41
CA LYS A 221 -17.32 -15.65 -6.25
C LYS A 221 -16.12 -16.46 -5.78
N ASP A 222 -16.16 -17.77 -5.99
CA ASP A 222 -14.97 -18.61 -5.93
C ASP A 222 -14.04 -18.29 -7.12
N LEU A 223 -12.82 -17.85 -6.81
CA LEU A 223 -11.77 -17.50 -7.79
C LEU A 223 -10.56 -18.45 -7.72
N THR A 224 -10.69 -19.61 -7.06
CA THR A 224 -9.58 -20.55 -6.85
C THR A 224 -8.93 -20.97 -8.18
N ASP A 225 -9.74 -21.44 -9.13
CA ASP A 225 -9.26 -21.85 -10.45
C ASP A 225 -8.67 -20.71 -11.27
N VAL A 226 -9.25 -19.51 -11.14
CA VAL A 226 -8.75 -18.29 -11.82
C VAL A 226 -7.35 -17.96 -11.33
N ARG A 227 -7.15 -17.93 -10.00
CA ARG A 227 -5.86 -17.60 -9.40
C ARG A 227 -4.78 -18.61 -9.77
N LYS A 228 -5.10 -19.91 -9.72
CA LYS A 228 -4.17 -20.97 -10.12
C LYS A 228 -3.71 -20.77 -11.57
N LYS A 229 -4.65 -20.63 -12.52
CA LYS A 229 -4.34 -20.43 -13.93
C LYS A 229 -3.55 -19.13 -14.18
N ALA A 230 -3.88 -18.05 -13.47
CA ALA A 230 -3.17 -16.79 -13.60
C ALA A 230 -1.72 -16.94 -13.13
N ILE A 231 -1.48 -17.53 -11.95
CA ILE A 231 -0.14 -17.77 -11.41
C ILE A 231 0.66 -18.70 -12.33
N ASP A 232 0.07 -19.78 -12.85
CA ASP A 232 0.75 -20.70 -13.78
C ASP A 232 1.26 -19.96 -15.02
N LYS A 233 0.43 -19.09 -15.62
CA LYS A 233 0.83 -18.26 -16.78
C LYS A 233 1.90 -17.24 -16.42
N LEU A 234 1.76 -16.53 -15.29
CA LEU A 234 2.72 -15.53 -14.83
C LEU A 234 4.08 -16.18 -14.51
N ASN A 235 4.09 -17.38 -13.93
CA ASN A 235 5.30 -18.18 -13.70
C ASN A 235 5.97 -18.59 -15.02
N ALA A 236 5.19 -19.04 -16.02
CA ALA A 236 5.74 -19.43 -17.32
C ALA A 236 6.45 -18.26 -18.02
N LEU A 237 5.93 -17.04 -17.84
CA LEU A 237 6.50 -15.80 -18.38
C LEU A 237 7.53 -15.13 -17.45
N ASN A 238 7.63 -15.60 -16.20
CA ASN A 238 8.37 -14.93 -15.13
C ASN A 238 8.03 -13.44 -14.99
N LEU A 239 6.76 -13.07 -15.17
CA LEU A 239 6.33 -11.68 -15.13
C LEU A 239 6.21 -11.21 -13.67
N SER A 240 6.99 -10.19 -13.29
CA SER A 240 7.04 -9.65 -11.92
C SER A 240 5.65 -9.48 -11.33
N THR A 241 5.41 -10.11 -10.18
CA THR A 241 4.09 -10.14 -9.53
C THR A 241 4.20 -9.95 -8.02
N THR A 242 3.36 -9.10 -7.45
CA THR A 242 3.09 -9.03 -6.01
C THR A 242 1.70 -9.57 -5.73
N LEU A 243 1.59 -10.47 -4.76
CA LEU A 243 0.28 -10.96 -4.28
C LEU A 243 -0.31 -9.98 -3.28
N VAL A 244 -1.61 -9.75 -3.39
CA VAL A 244 -2.32 -8.75 -2.59
C VAL A 244 -3.42 -9.43 -1.81
N VAL A 245 -3.27 -9.42 -0.49
CA VAL A 245 -4.10 -10.20 0.42
C VAL A 245 -4.94 -9.22 1.23
N VAL A 246 -6.25 -9.21 1.01
CA VAL A 246 -7.16 -8.53 1.94
C VAL A 246 -7.29 -9.42 3.19
N LEU A 247 -7.03 -8.86 4.36
CA LEU A 247 -7.09 -9.56 5.64
C LEU A 247 -8.29 -9.11 6.47
N GLU A 248 -9.01 -10.08 7.01
CA GLU A 248 -10.07 -9.87 7.98
C GLU A 248 -9.91 -10.86 9.14
N LYS A 249 -9.95 -10.32 10.37
CA LYS A 249 -9.72 -11.05 11.61
C LYS A 249 -10.76 -12.17 11.81
N GLY A 250 -10.26 -13.37 12.07
CA GLY A 250 -11.05 -14.59 12.21
C GLY A 250 -11.60 -15.15 10.90
N THR A 251 -11.20 -14.61 9.75
CA THR A 251 -11.68 -15.06 8.43
C THR A 251 -10.57 -15.70 7.59
N ASN A 252 -9.40 -15.07 7.48
CA ASN A 252 -8.26 -15.56 6.70
C ASN A 252 -6.89 -15.18 7.27
N ASP A 253 -6.88 -14.56 8.44
CA ASP A 253 -5.69 -14.24 9.20
C ASP A 253 -4.87 -15.49 9.54
N ASP A 254 -5.50 -16.66 9.70
CA ASP A 254 -4.85 -17.96 9.89
C ASP A 254 -4.09 -18.51 8.66
N GLU A 255 -4.22 -17.88 7.49
CA GLU A 255 -3.53 -18.32 6.25
C GLU A 255 -2.28 -17.50 5.92
N ILE A 256 -1.91 -16.49 6.73
CA ILE A 256 -0.79 -15.58 6.46
C ILE A 256 0.52 -16.34 6.20
N GLY A 257 0.90 -17.26 7.09
CA GLY A 257 2.14 -18.04 6.93
C GLY A 257 2.11 -18.92 5.68
N LYS A 258 0.97 -19.59 5.43
CA LYS A 258 0.78 -20.43 4.24
C LYS A 258 0.83 -19.64 2.93
N ILE A 259 0.32 -18.40 2.92
CA ILE A 259 0.41 -17.51 1.76
C ILE A 259 1.87 -17.13 1.50
N LEU A 260 2.65 -16.80 2.54
CA LEU A 260 4.07 -16.50 2.41
C LEU A 260 4.85 -17.70 1.84
N GLU A 261 4.63 -18.90 2.38
CA GLU A 261 5.25 -20.12 1.87
C GLU A 261 4.93 -20.36 0.39
N TYR A 262 3.65 -20.26 0.01
CA TYR A 262 3.21 -20.43 -1.37
C TYR A 262 3.84 -19.38 -2.29
N ALA A 263 3.84 -18.11 -1.89
CA ALA A 263 4.38 -17.00 -2.65
C ALA A 263 5.88 -17.15 -2.90
N LEU A 264 6.65 -17.58 -1.89
CA LEU A 264 8.09 -17.80 -1.99
C LEU A 264 8.49 -18.97 -2.90
N GLN A 265 7.57 -19.89 -3.18
CA GLN A 265 7.77 -20.98 -4.14
C GLN A 265 7.52 -20.53 -5.59
N GLN A 266 6.78 -19.43 -5.80
CA GLN A 266 6.47 -18.98 -7.15
C GLN A 266 7.68 -18.27 -7.76
N ARG A 267 7.98 -18.61 -9.02
CA ARG A 267 9.07 -18.00 -9.77
C ARG A 267 8.77 -16.54 -10.09
N CYS A 268 7.53 -16.18 -10.43
CA CYS A 268 7.17 -14.81 -10.81
C CYS A 268 6.86 -13.87 -9.64
N VAL A 269 6.63 -14.41 -8.44
CA VAL A 269 6.23 -13.61 -7.28
C VAL A 269 7.45 -12.99 -6.61
N ARG A 270 7.44 -11.66 -6.47
CA ARG A 270 8.46 -10.81 -5.84
C ARG A 270 7.99 -10.25 -4.50
N GLY A 271 6.76 -10.54 -4.08
CA GLY A 271 6.32 -10.17 -2.74
C GLY A 271 4.85 -10.43 -2.45
N VAL A 272 4.49 -10.14 -1.21
CA VAL A 272 3.13 -10.16 -0.69
C VAL A 272 2.85 -8.84 0.01
N THR A 273 1.72 -8.21 -0.32
CA THR A 273 1.18 -7.07 0.42
C THR A 273 -0.07 -7.52 1.17
N PHE A 274 -0.02 -7.45 2.50
CA PHE A 274 -1.15 -7.67 3.39
C PHE A 274 -1.87 -6.35 3.65
N GLN A 275 -3.17 -6.31 3.37
CA GLN A 275 -4.02 -5.14 3.51
C GLN A 275 -5.20 -5.48 4.43
N PRO A 276 -5.18 -5.07 5.71
CA PRO A 276 -6.36 -5.14 6.55
C PRO A 276 -7.57 -4.50 5.88
N VAL A 277 -8.75 -5.06 6.10
CA VAL A 277 -10.01 -4.46 5.64
C VAL A 277 -10.20 -3.04 6.18
N GLU A 278 -10.57 -2.12 5.28
CA GLU A 278 -10.98 -0.75 5.63
C GLU A 278 -12.51 -0.67 5.71
N ILE A 279 -13.03 0.14 6.64
CA ILE A 279 -14.47 0.45 6.71
C ILE A 279 -14.82 1.53 5.66
N ALA A 280 -14.89 1.10 4.40
CA ALA A 280 -15.21 1.96 3.26
C ALA A 280 -16.07 1.24 2.21
N GLY A 281 -16.77 2.02 1.39
CA GLY A 281 -17.64 1.50 0.32
C GLY A 281 -18.65 0.47 0.84
N ARG A 282 -18.68 -0.73 0.22
CA ARG A 282 -19.59 -1.81 0.61
C ARG A 282 -19.22 -2.49 1.93
N ASN A 283 -18.02 -2.25 2.44
CA ASN A 283 -17.51 -2.90 3.65
C ASN A 283 -17.93 -2.21 4.97
N ALA A 284 -18.92 -1.31 4.93
CA ALA A 284 -19.16 -0.35 6.02
C ALA A 284 -19.91 -0.90 7.26
N THR A 285 -20.56 -2.06 7.19
CA THR A 285 -21.55 -2.47 8.21
C THR A 285 -21.01 -3.46 9.25
N ASP A 286 -20.08 -4.35 8.89
CA ASP A 286 -19.56 -5.40 9.79
C ASP A 286 -18.04 -5.32 10.06
N ALA A 287 -17.30 -4.52 9.27
CA ALA A 287 -15.83 -4.58 9.26
C ALA A 287 -15.15 -4.08 10.55
N GLN A 288 -15.82 -3.28 11.39
CA GLN A 288 -15.19 -2.75 12.62
C GLN A 288 -14.75 -3.85 13.59
N GLN A 289 -15.55 -4.90 13.74
CA GLN A 289 -15.24 -6.01 14.67
C GLN A 289 -14.17 -6.95 14.13
N HIS A 290 -13.93 -6.90 12.83
CA HIS A 290 -13.06 -7.81 12.11
C HIS A 290 -11.83 -7.13 11.48
N LYS A 291 -11.66 -5.82 11.71
CA LYS A 291 -10.46 -5.10 11.29
C LYS A 291 -9.26 -5.56 12.12
N MET A 292 -8.14 -5.74 11.45
CA MET A 292 -6.84 -5.97 12.09
C MET A 292 -6.06 -4.66 12.09
N THR A 293 -5.33 -4.39 13.17
CA THR A 293 -4.33 -3.33 13.19
C THR A 293 -3.05 -3.78 12.47
N LEU A 294 -2.19 -2.84 12.08
CA LEU A 294 -0.89 -3.14 11.48
C LEU A 294 -0.05 -4.08 12.36
N THR A 295 -0.09 -3.88 13.69
CA THR A 295 0.68 -4.70 14.63
C THR A 295 0.07 -6.08 14.86
N GLU A 296 -1.25 -6.24 14.71
CA GLU A 296 -1.86 -7.57 14.68
C GLU A 296 -1.40 -8.36 13.44
N VAL A 297 -1.40 -7.75 12.26
CA VAL A 297 -0.87 -8.41 11.05
C VAL A 297 0.61 -8.76 11.21
N ARG A 298 1.41 -7.83 11.75
CA ARG A 298 2.83 -8.09 12.03
C ARG A 298 3.00 -9.27 12.97
N GLN A 299 2.23 -9.33 14.06
CA GLN A 299 2.29 -10.42 15.01
C GLN A 299 1.89 -11.75 14.37
N GLU A 300 0.85 -11.77 13.53
CA GLU A 300 0.43 -12.98 12.83
C GLU A 300 1.47 -13.47 11.81
N ILE A 301 2.17 -12.57 11.11
CA ILE A 301 3.32 -12.93 10.27
C ILE A 301 4.39 -13.65 11.12
N LEU A 302 4.77 -13.07 12.26
CA LEU A 302 5.80 -13.63 13.14
C LEU A 302 5.37 -14.96 13.79
N ASN A 303 4.08 -15.09 14.14
CA ASN A 303 3.53 -16.30 14.74
C ASN A 303 3.45 -17.47 13.76
N GLN A 304 3.11 -17.18 12.50
CA GLN A 304 2.82 -18.19 11.48
C GLN A 304 4.00 -18.49 10.56
N TYR A 305 5.03 -17.64 10.54
CA TYR A 305 6.18 -17.81 9.67
C TYR A 305 7.50 -17.65 10.45
N SER A 306 7.93 -18.75 11.07
CA SER A 306 9.03 -18.81 12.05
C SER A 306 10.41 -18.40 11.53
N LEU A 307 10.56 -18.21 10.21
CA LEU A 307 11.80 -17.70 9.62
C LEU A 307 12.07 -16.24 10.04
N LEU A 308 11.01 -15.46 10.24
CA LEU A 308 11.09 -14.04 10.55
C LEU A 308 11.05 -13.79 12.07
N ASP A 309 11.76 -12.76 12.51
CA ASP A 309 11.73 -12.27 13.89
C ASP A 309 11.29 -10.78 13.93
N PRO A 310 11.02 -10.21 15.11
CA PRO A 310 10.56 -8.83 15.26
C PRO A 310 11.37 -7.75 14.53
N HIS A 311 12.66 -7.98 14.24
CA HIS A 311 13.53 -7.04 13.53
C HIS A 311 13.41 -7.13 12.01
N ASP A 312 12.69 -8.11 11.48
CA ASP A 312 12.54 -8.28 10.03
C ASP A 312 11.38 -7.50 9.43
N ILE A 313 10.36 -7.17 10.24
CA ILE A 313 9.20 -6.38 9.84
C ILE A 313 9.27 -5.03 10.56
N ILE A 314 9.79 -4.03 9.85
CA ILE A 314 10.11 -2.70 10.39
C ILE A 314 9.18 -1.63 9.81
N PRO A 315 8.99 -0.50 10.50
CA PRO A 315 8.22 0.62 9.98
C PRO A 315 8.83 1.17 8.69
N VAL A 316 7.98 1.59 7.75
CA VAL A 316 8.42 2.26 6.54
C VAL A 316 8.52 3.77 6.79
N PRO A 317 9.69 4.40 6.58
CA PRO A 317 9.91 5.82 6.89
C PRO A 317 8.94 6.83 6.25
N CYS A 318 8.39 6.53 5.07
CA CYS A 318 7.49 7.49 4.40
C CYS A 318 6.15 7.65 5.13
N ASN A 319 5.62 6.60 5.76
CA ASN A 319 4.43 6.61 6.62
C ASN A 319 4.47 5.46 7.65
N PRO A 320 5.24 5.61 8.74
CA PRO A 320 5.52 4.51 9.67
C PRO A 320 4.32 4.10 10.54
N ASP A 321 3.25 4.92 10.59
CA ASP A 321 1.99 4.58 11.25
C ASP A 321 1.12 3.62 10.40
N ALA A 322 1.27 3.64 9.07
CA ALA A 322 0.41 2.90 8.14
C ALA A 322 1.13 1.77 7.39
N LEU A 323 2.46 1.82 7.34
CA LEU A 323 3.28 0.94 6.50
C LEU A 323 4.37 0.26 7.33
N ALA A 324 4.49 -1.05 7.12
CA ALA A 324 5.62 -1.85 7.59
C ALA A 324 6.12 -2.76 6.47
N MET A 325 7.41 -3.08 6.47
CA MET A 325 8.01 -3.89 5.43
C MET A 325 9.05 -4.86 5.97
N GLY A 326 9.26 -5.93 5.22
CA GLY A 326 10.37 -6.86 5.37
C GLY A 326 10.85 -7.40 4.04
N TYR A 327 12.08 -7.90 4.01
CA TYR A 327 12.72 -8.45 2.83
C TYR A 327 13.27 -9.83 3.14
N ILE A 328 13.02 -10.75 2.21
CA ILE A 328 13.60 -12.09 2.18
C ILE A 328 14.37 -12.23 0.87
N LEU A 329 15.58 -12.74 0.96
CA LEU A 329 16.35 -13.16 -0.20
C LEU A 329 16.09 -14.62 -0.51
N LYS A 330 15.81 -14.92 -1.78
CA LYS A 330 15.64 -16.26 -2.34
C LYS A 330 16.94 -16.64 -3.05
N ILE A 331 17.72 -17.58 -2.53
CA ILE A 331 18.90 -18.13 -3.25
C ILE A 331 18.70 -19.63 -3.40
N GLY A 332 18.36 -20.09 -4.60
CA GLY A 332 17.92 -21.47 -4.81
C GLY A 332 16.75 -21.81 -3.88
N ASP A 333 16.93 -22.79 -3.00
CA ASP A 333 15.95 -23.18 -1.98
C ASP A 333 16.11 -22.43 -0.65
N GLU A 334 17.20 -21.69 -0.46
CA GLU A 334 17.44 -20.92 0.76
C GLU A 334 16.59 -19.65 0.79
N ARG A 335 16.17 -19.29 2.01
CA ARG A 335 15.38 -18.09 2.31
C ARG A 335 16.05 -17.36 3.46
N ILE A 336 16.58 -16.17 3.17
CA ILE A 336 17.39 -15.39 4.13
C ILE A 336 16.66 -14.08 4.44
N PRO A 337 16.20 -13.86 5.68
CA PRO A 337 15.69 -12.55 6.10
C PRO A 337 16.79 -11.50 6.00
N LEU A 338 16.57 -10.47 5.19
CA LEU A 338 17.57 -9.42 4.95
C LEU A 338 17.38 -8.23 5.88
N THR A 339 16.15 -7.92 6.26
CA THR A 339 15.84 -6.66 6.95
C THR A 339 16.59 -6.50 8.26
N ARG A 340 16.74 -7.58 9.05
CA ARG A 340 17.54 -7.56 10.29
C ARG A 340 19.03 -7.20 10.10
N HIS A 341 19.53 -7.27 8.87
CA HIS A 341 20.91 -6.92 8.51
C HIS A 341 21.04 -5.51 7.92
N ILE A 342 19.93 -4.84 7.63
CA ILE A 342 19.89 -3.46 7.15
C ILE A 342 19.97 -2.54 8.38
N ASP A 343 20.90 -1.59 8.37
CA ASP A 343 20.96 -0.58 9.44
C ASP A 343 19.76 0.37 9.28
N PRO A 344 18.87 0.51 10.28
CA PRO A 344 17.76 1.46 10.22
C PRO A 344 18.22 2.89 9.87
N ALA A 345 19.44 3.30 10.26
CA ALA A 345 19.99 4.60 9.92
C ALA A 345 20.10 4.86 8.41
N ILE A 346 20.17 3.81 7.58
CA ILE A 346 20.26 3.93 6.12
C ILE A 346 18.89 4.09 5.47
N LEU A 347 17.88 3.39 5.99
CA LEU A 347 16.48 3.63 5.61
C LEU A 347 16.04 5.05 6.01
N LEU A 348 16.64 5.59 7.08
CA LEU A 348 16.39 6.92 7.62
C LEU A 348 17.35 8.00 7.10
N ASN A 349 18.33 7.63 6.27
CA ASN A 349 19.29 8.60 5.74
C ASN A 349 18.59 9.57 4.78
N ASN A 350 18.74 10.88 5.01
CA ASN A 350 18.15 11.94 4.19
C ASN A 350 18.73 12.06 2.77
N GLN A 351 19.66 11.19 2.38
CA GLN A 351 20.20 11.11 1.02
C GLN A 351 19.43 10.15 0.10
N SER A 352 18.61 9.24 0.65
CA SER A 352 17.67 8.40 -0.12
C SER A 352 16.34 9.14 -0.33
N ARG A 353 15.54 8.77 -1.34
CA ARG A 353 14.17 9.28 -1.52
C ARG A 353 13.20 8.44 -0.66
N ASN A 354 12.10 9.01 -0.19
CA ASN A 354 11.01 8.27 0.42
C ASN A 354 10.33 7.45 -0.69
N THR A 355 10.20 6.15 -0.51
CA THR A 355 9.60 5.27 -1.52
C THR A 355 8.95 4.07 -0.86
N ILE A 356 8.03 3.40 -1.54
CA ILE A 356 7.54 2.08 -1.14
C ILE A 356 8.27 0.95 -1.88
N VAL A 357 9.22 1.31 -2.75
CA VAL A 357 10.05 0.44 -3.57
C VAL A 357 11.51 0.67 -3.16
N TYR A 358 11.86 0.37 -1.91
CA TYR A 358 13.23 0.57 -1.39
C TYR A 358 14.27 -0.26 -2.12
N GLU A 359 13.84 -1.31 -2.82
CA GLU A 359 14.69 -2.10 -3.70
C GLU A 359 15.30 -1.29 -4.87
N GLN A 360 14.71 -0.13 -5.21
CA GLN A 360 15.28 0.81 -6.17
C GLN A 360 16.14 1.91 -5.51
N ASP A 361 16.23 1.93 -4.17
CA ASP A 361 17.06 2.89 -3.44
C ASP A 361 18.54 2.50 -3.47
N LYS A 362 19.40 3.46 -3.84
CA LYS A 362 20.85 3.24 -3.96
C LYS A 362 21.52 2.92 -2.62
N GLY A 363 21.03 3.48 -1.51
CA GLY A 363 21.59 3.24 -0.18
C GLY A 363 21.33 1.81 0.29
N VAL A 364 20.08 1.34 0.12
CA VAL A 364 19.69 -0.05 0.42
C VAL A 364 20.42 -1.02 -0.50
N GLN A 365 20.54 -0.73 -1.79
CA GLN A 365 21.31 -1.56 -2.74
C GLN A 365 22.79 -1.68 -2.33
N MET A 366 23.42 -0.58 -1.93
CA MET A 366 24.82 -0.59 -1.47
C MET A 366 25.00 -1.41 -0.19
N GLN A 367 24.06 -1.35 0.74
CA GLN A 367 24.13 -2.16 1.95
C GLN A 367 23.87 -3.65 1.70
N LEU A 368 22.93 -3.96 0.80
CA LEU A 368 22.76 -5.33 0.32
C LEU A 368 24.07 -5.85 -0.27
N LEU A 369 24.76 -5.06 -1.11
CA LEU A 369 26.09 -5.39 -1.64
C LEU A 369 27.16 -5.55 -0.55
N ASP A 370 27.16 -4.74 0.50
CA ASP A 370 28.10 -4.85 1.64
C ASP A 370 27.82 -6.08 2.53
N ILE A 371 26.55 -6.44 2.72
CA ILE A 371 26.15 -7.69 3.40
C ILE A 371 26.62 -8.90 2.57
N PHE A 372 26.53 -8.83 1.24
CA PHE A 372 27.06 -9.86 0.34
C PHE A 372 28.60 -9.94 0.33
N SER A 373 29.30 -8.81 0.48
CA SER A 373 30.76 -8.76 0.46
C SER A 373 31.42 -9.21 1.77
N THR A 374 30.67 -9.14 2.88
CA THR A 374 31.17 -9.48 4.23
C THR A 374 30.90 -10.92 4.65
N GLY A 375 30.07 -11.68 3.91
CA GLY A 375 29.61 -13.02 4.31
C GLY A 375 30.03 -14.21 3.43
N ILE A 376 30.55 -14.00 2.21
CA ILE A 376 30.81 -15.10 1.25
C ILE A 376 32.11 -14.80 0.48
N SER A 377 33.00 -15.79 0.31
CA SER A 377 34.32 -15.61 -0.33
C SER A 377 34.22 -14.95 -1.71
N VAL A 378 34.72 -13.73 -1.80
CA VAL A 378 34.60 -12.81 -2.93
C VAL A 378 35.71 -13.09 -3.96
N ASP A 379 35.64 -14.20 -4.70
CA ASP A 379 36.70 -14.54 -5.68
C ASP A 379 36.26 -14.65 -7.14
N LYS A 380 34.99 -14.43 -7.51
CA LYS A 380 34.58 -14.47 -8.93
C LYS A 380 33.50 -13.46 -9.27
N VAL A 381 33.94 -12.31 -9.76
CA VAL A 381 33.15 -11.08 -9.82
C VAL A 381 33.42 -10.36 -11.17
N LYS A 382 32.53 -10.50 -12.18
CA LYS A 382 32.61 -9.89 -13.55
C LYS A 382 31.21 -9.69 -14.20
N PRO A 383 31.01 -8.83 -15.23
CA PRO A 383 30.19 -7.62 -15.14
C PRO A 383 28.86 -7.71 -15.91
N LYS A 384 27.73 -7.56 -15.20
CA LYS A 384 26.43 -7.19 -15.79
C LYS A 384 25.46 -6.50 -14.81
N VAL A 385 25.99 -5.82 -13.80
CA VAL A 385 25.23 -4.94 -12.89
C VAL A 385 25.17 -3.51 -13.47
N ASN A 386 24.71 -3.37 -14.72
CA ASN A 386 24.81 -2.09 -15.47
C ASN A 386 23.48 -1.32 -15.63
N GLN A 387 22.53 -1.50 -14.72
CA GLN A 387 21.44 -0.52 -14.53
C GLN A 387 21.34 0.01 -13.10
N LEU A 388 22.30 -0.34 -12.23
CA LEU A 388 22.28 0.01 -10.82
C LEU A 388 23.44 0.92 -10.37
N LEU A 389 24.44 1.17 -11.22
CA LEU A 389 25.71 1.78 -10.77
C LEU A 389 26.26 2.73 -11.83
N CYS A 390 26.07 4.05 -11.67
CA CYS A 390 26.77 5.03 -12.51
C CYS A 390 28.14 5.42 -11.96
N CYS A 391 28.44 5.19 -10.67
CA CYS A 391 29.75 5.50 -10.12
C CYS A 391 30.09 4.59 -8.93
N LEU A 392 30.82 3.49 -9.14
CA LEU A 392 31.90 2.93 -8.28
C LEU A 392 32.28 1.49 -8.73
N PRO A 393 33.54 1.04 -8.50
CA PRO A 393 34.15 -0.09 -9.18
C PRO A 393 34.01 -1.45 -8.45
N GLU A 394 33.86 -2.50 -9.26
CA GLU A 394 34.24 -3.91 -9.04
C GLU A 394 33.75 -4.65 -7.77
N VAL A 395 32.45 -4.99 -7.71
CA VAL A 395 31.91 -6.12 -6.93
C VAL A 395 30.83 -6.85 -7.78
N CYS A 396 30.78 -8.18 -7.80
CA CYS A 396 29.84 -8.97 -8.61
C CYS A 396 29.36 -10.22 -7.88
N ALA A 397 28.07 -10.52 -8.07
CA ALA A 397 27.43 -11.74 -7.61
C ALA A 397 26.70 -12.37 -8.80
N PRO A 398 27.10 -13.55 -9.29
CA PRO A 398 26.58 -14.12 -10.54
C PRO A 398 25.16 -14.73 -10.44
N ASP A 399 24.65 -15.02 -9.24
CA ASP A 399 23.36 -15.72 -9.03
C ASP A 399 22.28 -14.85 -8.34
N LEU A 400 22.51 -13.52 -8.25
CA LEU A 400 21.60 -12.57 -7.64
C LEU A 400 21.04 -11.62 -8.71
N ASP A 401 19.77 -11.83 -9.06
CA ASP A 401 18.93 -10.96 -9.88
C ASP A 401 17.83 -10.33 -8.98
N TYR A 402 17.10 -9.33 -9.50
CA TYR A 402 15.91 -8.78 -8.84
C TYR A 402 14.89 -9.87 -8.46
N ASP A 403 14.91 -10.97 -9.21
CA ASP A 403 14.12 -12.17 -8.97
C ASP A 403 14.33 -12.83 -7.60
N ASN A 404 15.47 -12.55 -6.98
CA ASN A 404 15.84 -13.11 -5.70
C ASN A 404 15.30 -12.29 -4.53
N LEU A 405 14.88 -11.04 -4.73
CA LEU A 405 14.34 -10.21 -3.64
C LEU A 405 12.84 -10.44 -3.51
N PHE A 406 12.41 -10.76 -2.29
CA PHE A 406 11.00 -10.96 -1.94
C PHE A 406 10.59 -9.96 -0.85
N ARG A 407 9.63 -9.10 -1.16
CA ARG A 407 9.11 -8.09 -0.22
C ARG A 407 7.86 -8.58 0.51
N ILE A 408 7.78 -8.29 1.80
CA ILE A 408 6.59 -8.43 2.62
C ILE A 408 6.19 -7.02 3.01
N ILE A 409 4.98 -6.60 2.68
CA ILE A 409 4.46 -5.28 3.03
C ILE A 409 3.18 -5.46 3.83
N ILE A 410 3.06 -4.72 4.93
CA ILE A 410 1.79 -4.47 5.61
C ILE A 410 1.38 -3.05 5.23
N MET A 411 0.21 -2.92 4.63
CA MET A 411 -0.33 -1.64 4.20
C MET A 411 -1.71 -1.46 4.83
N ASN A 412 -1.76 -0.66 5.90
CA ASN A 412 -2.98 -0.38 6.65
C ASN A 412 -3.56 0.97 6.23
N PHE A 413 -4.77 0.96 5.69
CA PHE A 413 -5.51 2.20 5.40
C PHE A 413 -6.40 2.58 6.59
N MET A 414 -6.31 3.83 7.00
CA MET A 414 -7.15 4.39 8.07
C MET A 414 -8.58 4.59 7.59
N ASP A 415 -9.53 4.41 8.49
CA ASP A 415 -10.92 4.81 8.31
C ASP A 415 -11.32 5.80 9.41
N ALA A 416 -12.60 6.16 9.48
CA ALA A 416 -13.06 7.15 10.43
C ALA A 416 -12.89 6.74 11.91
N TYR A 417 -12.66 5.47 12.24
CA TYR A 417 -12.45 4.97 13.61
C TYR A 417 -11.04 5.20 14.12
N ASP A 418 -10.02 4.98 13.30
CA ASP A 418 -8.60 5.07 13.63
C ASP A 418 -7.87 6.22 12.92
N PHE A 419 -8.59 7.11 12.23
CA PHE A 419 -8.05 8.29 11.57
C PHE A 419 -7.12 9.10 12.50
N ASP A 420 -5.86 9.25 12.11
CA ASP A 420 -4.87 10.09 12.77
C ASP A 420 -4.33 11.13 11.78
N VAL A 421 -4.51 12.43 12.07
CA VAL A 421 -4.03 13.49 11.18
C VAL A 421 -2.51 13.46 10.98
N ARG A 422 -1.74 12.89 11.91
CA ARG A 422 -0.28 12.77 11.78
C ARG A 422 0.10 11.75 10.72
N ALA A 423 -0.60 10.61 10.70
CA ALA A 423 -0.38 9.55 9.74
C ALA A 423 -0.89 9.94 8.35
N VAL A 424 -2.08 10.57 8.25
CA VAL A 424 -2.66 10.94 6.96
C VAL A 424 -1.83 11.99 6.21
N LYS A 425 -1.22 12.94 6.93
CA LYS A 425 -0.30 13.93 6.34
C LYS A 425 0.96 13.28 5.77
N LYS A 426 1.30 12.08 6.22
CA LYS A 426 2.42 11.27 5.71
C LYS A 426 1.97 10.23 4.68
N SER A 427 0.67 10.12 4.38
CA SER A 427 0.18 9.17 3.37
C SER A 427 0.86 9.43 2.03
N CYS A 428 1.41 8.37 1.45
CA CYS A 428 2.21 8.38 0.24
C CYS A 428 1.55 7.60 -0.92
N VAL A 429 0.32 7.12 -0.70
CA VAL A 429 -0.50 6.41 -1.68
C VAL A 429 -1.65 7.32 -2.06
N HIS A 430 -1.64 7.82 -3.30
CA HIS A 430 -2.57 8.85 -3.75
C HIS A 430 -3.35 8.38 -4.96
N ILE A 431 -4.63 8.73 -5.02
CA ILE A 431 -5.50 8.51 -6.18
C ILE A 431 -5.60 9.84 -6.95
N VAL A 432 -5.39 9.80 -8.26
CA VAL A 432 -5.68 10.95 -9.12
C VAL A 432 -7.20 11.05 -9.29
N ASN A 433 -7.79 12.07 -8.67
CA ASN A 433 -9.21 12.32 -8.75
C ASN A 433 -9.61 12.95 -10.09
N LYS A 434 -10.91 12.95 -10.38
CA LYS A 434 -11.51 13.48 -11.63
C LYS A 434 -11.27 14.98 -11.82
N ASP A 435 -11.03 15.72 -10.74
CA ASP A 435 -10.65 17.13 -10.76
C ASP A 435 -9.12 17.35 -10.82
N LEU A 436 -8.37 16.30 -11.16
CA LEU A 436 -6.91 16.31 -11.34
C LEU A 436 -6.16 16.71 -10.07
N LYS A 437 -6.61 16.21 -8.91
CA LYS A 437 -5.93 16.30 -7.62
C LYS A 437 -5.44 14.94 -7.17
N LEU A 438 -4.26 14.87 -6.55
CA LEU A 438 -3.72 13.67 -5.93
C LEU A 438 -4.20 13.59 -4.47
N ILE A 439 -5.20 12.74 -4.23
CA ILE A 439 -5.87 12.64 -2.93
C ILE A 439 -5.37 11.38 -2.21
N PRO A 440 -4.92 11.46 -0.94
CA PRO A 440 -4.57 10.27 -0.17
C PRO A 440 -5.68 9.21 -0.21
N PHE A 441 -5.30 7.94 -0.33
CA PHE A 441 -6.25 6.83 -0.49
C PHE A 441 -7.36 6.83 0.57
N GLU A 442 -6.97 7.05 1.84
CA GLU A 442 -7.86 7.06 2.99
C GLU A 442 -8.88 8.21 2.91
N THR A 443 -8.41 9.43 2.62
CA THR A 443 -9.30 10.59 2.54
C THR A 443 -10.16 10.56 1.29
N MET A 444 -9.67 9.99 0.19
CA MET A 444 -10.45 9.73 -1.01
C MET A 444 -11.70 8.90 -0.67
N ASN A 445 -11.51 7.79 0.03
CA ASN A 445 -12.60 6.88 0.41
C ASN A 445 -13.51 7.43 1.53
N LEU A 446 -13.03 8.39 2.34
CA LEU A 446 -13.82 9.05 3.38
C LEU A 446 -14.61 10.28 2.89
N PHE A 447 -14.10 11.04 1.93
CA PHE A 447 -14.61 12.39 1.61
C PHE A 447 -14.74 12.73 0.13
N TYR A 448 -13.88 12.22 -0.76
CA TYR A 448 -13.72 12.78 -2.12
C TYR A 448 -14.31 11.92 -3.25
N ARG A 449 -14.88 10.74 -2.93
CA ARG A 449 -15.73 9.99 -3.88
C ARG A 449 -17.01 10.78 -4.16
N ASP A 450 -17.58 10.61 -5.35
CA ASP A 450 -18.75 11.37 -5.85
C ASP A 450 -19.92 11.45 -4.84
N ASP A 451 -20.25 10.34 -4.17
CA ASP A 451 -21.34 10.25 -3.19
C ASP A 451 -21.05 10.96 -1.86
N LYS A 452 -19.78 11.31 -1.61
CA LYS A 452 -19.29 11.88 -0.34
C LYS A 452 -19.03 13.38 -0.42
N ILE A 453 -18.87 13.94 -1.62
CA ILE A 453 -18.59 15.37 -1.85
C ILE A 453 -19.62 16.26 -1.14
N LYS A 454 -20.91 15.94 -1.23
CA LYS A 454 -21.96 16.72 -0.55
C LYS A 454 -21.72 16.81 0.96
N ARG A 455 -21.35 15.69 1.58
CA ARG A 455 -21.07 15.64 3.02
C ARG A 455 -19.82 16.44 3.39
N LEU A 456 -18.78 16.37 2.56
CA LEU A 456 -17.57 17.17 2.73
C LEU A 456 -17.88 18.67 2.72
N GLU A 457 -18.71 19.15 1.78
CA GLU A 457 -19.08 20.57 1.72
C GLU A 457 -19.88 21.02 2.96
N GLU A 458 -20.79 20.20 3.47
CA GLU A 458 -21.48 20.46 4.74
C GLU A 458 -20.48 20.58 5.91
N LEU A 459 -19.47 19.70 5.94
CA LEU A 459 -18.44 19.71 6.98
C LEU A 459 -17.58 20.98 6.92
N LYS A 460 -17.11 21.37 5.73
CA LYS A 460 -16.34 22.60 5.51
C LYS A 460 -17.07 23.83 6.06
N LEU A 461 -18.36 23.97 5.73
CA LEU A 461 -19.19 25.07 6.21
C LEU A 461 -19.38 25.03 7.73
N SER A 462 -19.62 23.85 8.30
CA SER A 462 -19.84 23.70 9.75
C SER A 462 -18.59 23.96 10.58
N ASP A 463 -17.41 23.66 10.03
CA ASP A 463 -16.15 23.73 10.77
C ASP A 463 -15.45 25.08 10.61
N ALA A 464 -15.70 25.80 9.51
CA ALA A 464 -15.34 27.21 9.38
C ALA A 464 -16.01 28.11 10.44
N ILE A 465 -17.04 27.62 11.12
CA ILE A 465 -17.72 28.30 12.24
C ILE A 465 -17.06 27.94 13.59
N ARG A 466 -16.27 26.86 13.64
CA ARG A 466 -15.68 26.31 14.88
C ARG A 466 -14.23 26.73 15.12
N PHE A 467 -13.57 27.33 14.13
CA PHE A 467 -12.19 27.82 14.20
C PHE A 467 -12.11 29.32 13.98
#